data_AF-A0A6P0R9Q4-F1
#
_entry.id   AF-A0A6P0R9Q4-F1
#
_cell.length_a   1.000
_cell.length_b   1.000
_cell.length_c   1.000
_cell.angle_alpha   90.00
_cell.angle_beta   90.00
_cell.angle_gamma   90.00
#
_symmetry.space_group_name_H-M   'P 1'
#
loop_
_entity.id
_entity.type
_entity.pdbx_description
1 polymer ?
#
loop_
_entity_poly.entity_id
_entity_poly.type
_entity_poly.pdbx_seq_one_letter_code
_entity_poly.pdbx_strand_id
1 'polypeptide(L)'
;MNYLRFLEQCQNKDYQINLIYFWLNNPQLAIARVQRRVASGGHNIPEDVIIRRYYRGQKNLIEFYLPLCDTWVIFDNTNFPSQLIGEKGIKQTPIIYQPKSYSQIMEIKP
;
A
#
# COMPACT_ATOMS: atom_id res chain seq x y z
N MET A 1 -10.63 -8.88 -10.00
CA MET A 1 -10.39 -7.61 -9.27
C MET A 1 -11.70 -6.85 -9.28
N ASN A 2 -12.41 -6.76 -8.16
CA ASN A 2 -13.76 -6.18 -8.12
C ASN A 2 -13.77 -4.71 -7.63
N TYR A 3 -12.74 -4.28 -6.89
CA TYR A 3 -12.71 -2.97 -6.26
C TYR A 3 -12.41 -1.80 -7.21
N LEU A 4 -11.60 -2.00 -8.25
CA LEU A 4 -11.29 -0.91 -9.20
C LEU A 4 -12.55 -0.41 -9.91
N ARG A 5 -13.40 -1.32 -10.40
CA ARG A 5 -14.68 -0.97 -11.02
C ARG A 5 -15.62 -0.24 -10.06
N PHE A 6 -15.63 -0.65 -8.79
CA PHE A 6 -16.41 0.03 -7.77
C PHE A 6 -15.91 1.46 -7.52
N LEU A 7 -14.59 1.65 -7.44
CA LEU A 7 -13.97 2.96 -7.29
C LEU A 7 -14.26 3.87 -8.50
N GLU A 8 -14.15 3.36 -9.73
CA GLU A 8 -14.53 4.10 -10.94
C GLU A 8 -16.01 4.52 -10.92
N GLN A 9 -16.91 3.64 -10.46
CA GLN A 9 -18.32 3.97 -10.28
C GLN A 9 -18.54 5.06 -9.22
N CYS A 10 -17.74 5.08 -8.17
CA CYS A 10 -17.76 6.14 -7.16
C CYS A 10 -17.33 7.48 -7.78
N GLN A 11 -16.27 7.52 -8.61
CA GLN A 11 -15.86 8.75 -9.29
C GLN A 11 -16.93 9.29 -10.22
N ASN A 12 -17.61 8.40 -10.95
CA ASN A 12 -18.74 8.77 -11.82
C ASN A 12 -19.97 9.28 -11.05
N LYS A 13 -19.98 9.14 -9.73
CA LYS A 13 -21.01 9.66 -8.81
C LYS A 13 -20.48 10.80 -7.94
N ASP A 14 -19.39 11.45 -8.36
CA ASP A 14 -18.76 12.60 -7.70
C ASP A 14 -18.23 12.31 -6.28
N TYR A 15 -17.95 11.05 -5.95
CA TYR A 15 -17.22 10.71 -4.73
C TYR A 15 -15.73 11.02 -4.87
N GLN A 16 -15.14 11.53 -3.79
CA GLN A 16 -13.69 11.63 -3.65
C GLN A 16 -13.10 10.34 -3.10
N ILE A 17 -12.04 9.85 -3.73
CA ILE A 17 -11.31 8.67 -3.32
C ILE A 17 -10.02 9.09 -2.62
N ASN A 18 -9.95 8.80 -1.33
CA ASN A 18 -8.78 9.06 -0.49
C ASN A 18 -8.13 7.73 -0.10
N LEU A 19 -6.86 7.53 -0.49
CA LEU A 19 -6.11 6.32 -0.19
C LEU A 19 -5.15 6.53 0.99
N ILE A 20 -5.17 5.62 1.96
CA ILE A 20 -4.12 5.49 2.98
C ILE A 20 -3.44 4.14 2.77
N TYR A 21 -2.15 4.17 2.45
CA TYR A 21 -1.38 2.97 2.18
C TYR A 21 -0.26 2.78 3.20
N PHE A 22 -0.19 1.60 3.82
CA PHE A 22 0.90 1.22 4.72
C PHE A 22 1.83 0.23 4.02
N TRP A 23 3.07 0.63 3.83
CA TRP A 23 4.12 -0.17 3.23
C TRP A 23 5.08 -0.71 4.30
N LEU A 24 5.80 -1.79 3.98
CA LEU A 24 6.89 -2.35 4.77
C LEU A 24 8.11 -2.48 3.88
N ASN A 25 9.31 -2.23 4.40
CA ASN A 25 10.53 -2.31 3.60
C ASN A 25 10.91 -3.73 3.13
N ASN A 26 10.30 -4.78 3.69
CA ASN A 26 10.60 -6.17 3.39
C ASN A 26 9.38 -7.09 3.66
N PRO A 27 9.01 -7.99 2.73
CA PRO A 27 7.94 -8.98 2.96
C PRO A 27 8.19 -9.90 4.16
N GLN A 28 9.45 -10.12 4.56
CA GLN A 28 9.79 -10.91 5.75
C GLN A 28 9.20 -10.32 7.04
N LEU A 29 9.04 -8.99 7.11
CA LEU A 29 8.36 -8.36 8.24
C LEU A 29 6.86 -8.68 8.26
N ALA A 30 6.22 -8.84 7.10
CA ALA A 30 4.83 -9.27 7.04
C ALA A 30 4.69 -10.72 7.53
N ILE A 31 5.63 -11.60 7.15
CA ILE A 31 5.70 -12.98 7.62
C ILE A 31 5.86 -13.02 9.15
N ALA A 32 6.85 -12.31 9.69
CA ALA A 32 7.09 -12.25 11.13
C ALA A 32 5.87 -11.72 11.92
N ARG A 33 5.14 -10.74 11.35
CA ARG A 33 3.91 -10.22 11.95
C ARG A 33 2.77 -11.24 11.94
N VAL A 34 2.62 -12.02 10.87
CA VAL A 34 1.64 -13.11 10.82
C VAL A 34 2.01 -14.21 11.82
N GLN A 35 3.27 -14.62 11.88
CA GLN A 35 3.76 -15.61 12.85
C GLN A 35 3.49 -15.17 14.30
N ARG A 36 3.78 -13.91 14.65
CA ARG A 36 3.46 -13.36 15.97
C ARG A 36 1.97 -13.41 16.27
N ARG A 37 1.12 -13.04 15.31
CA ARG A 37 -0.34 -13.11 15.46
C ARG A 37 -0.82 -14.55 15.68
N VAL A 38 -0.27 -15.51 14.95
CA VAL A 38 -0.59 -16.94 15.10
C VAL A 38 -0.20 -17.44 16.48
N ALA A 39 0.98 -17.07 16.98
CA ALA A 39 1.41 -17.38 18.35
C ALA A 39 0.47 -16.80 19.41
N SER A 40 -0.23 -15.70 19.11
CA SER A 40 -1.29 -15.11 19.95
C SER A 40 -2.70 -15.64 19.67
N GLY A 41 -2.84 -16.76 18.93
CA GLY A 41 -4.13 -17.42 18.67
C GLY A 41 -4.87 -16.98 17.41
N GLY A 42 -4.24 -16.20 16.52
CA GLY A 42 -4.87 -15.76 15.26
C GLY A 42 -4.70 -16.74 14.09
N HIS A 43 -5.36 -16.43 12.96
CA HIS A 43 -5.31 -17.25 11.74
C HIS A 43 -3.95 -17.19 11.02
N ASN A 44 -3.48 -18.35 10.54
CA ASN A 44 -2.25 -18.46 9.75
C ASN A 44 -2.48 -18.11 8.28
N ILE A 45 -1.47 -17.54 7.63
CA ILE A 45 -1.44 -17.35 6.17
C ILE A 45 -0.12 -17.94 5.67
N PRO A 46 -0.13 -18.83 4.67
CA PRO A 46 1.09 -19.38 4.09
C PRO A 46 2.06 -18.29 3.61
N GLU A 47 3.37 -18.50 3.79
CA GLU A 47 4.40 -17.50 3.49
C GLU A 47 4.43 -17.12 2.00
N ASP A 48 4.28 -18.10 1.11
CA ASP A 48 4.17 -17.89 -0.34
C ASP A 48 3.00 -16.95 -0.70
N VAL A 49 1.87 -17.11 0.00
CA VAL A 49 0.70 -16.26 -0.16
C VAL A 49 0.99 -14.84 0.32
N ILE A 50 1.70 -14.68 1.44
CA ILE A 50 2.10 -13.37 1.98
C ILE A 50 3.01 -12.66 0.98
N ILE A 51 4.07 -13.32 0.52
CA ILE A 51 5.05 -12.76 -0.42
C ILE A 51 4.37 -12.36 -1.73
N ARG A 52 3.58 -13.26 -2.32
CA ARG A 52 2.83 -12.97 -3.55
C ARG A 52 1.88 -11.77 -3.38
N ARG A 53 1.20 -11.67 -2.23
CA ARG A 53 0.29 -10.54 -1.95
C ARG A 53 1.04 -9.23 -1.74
N TYR A 54 2.21 -9.27 -1.12
CA TYR A 54 3.06 -8.11 -0.92
C TYR A 54 3.43 -7.47 -2.26
N TYR A 55 4.01 -8.23 -3.19
CA TYR A 55 4.41 -7.71 -4.51
C TYR A 55 3.20 -7.33 -5.37
N ARG A 56 2.13 -8.13 -5.35
CA ARG A 56 0.89 -7.78 -6.06
C ARG A 56 0.27 -6.49 -5.52
N GLY A 57 0.33 -6.25 -4.20
CA GLY A 57 -0.15 -5.03 -3.57
C GLY A 57 0.62 -3.80 -4.05
N GLN A 58 1.95 -3.90 -4.06
CA GLN A 58 2.85 -2.88 -4.60
C GLN A 58 2.56 -2.58 -6.08
N LYS A 59 2.45 -3.62 -6.92
CA LYS A 59 2.09 -3.46 -8.34
C LYS A 59 0.74 -2.76 -8.51
N ASN A 60 -0.28 -3.20 -7.78
CA ASN A 60 -1.61 -2.59 -7.85
C ASN A 60 -1.61 -1.12 -7.38
N LEU A 61 -0.82 -0.79 -6.35
CA LEU A 61 -0.67 0.58 -5.87
C LEU A 61 -0.22 1.49 -7.01
N ILE A 62 0.87 1.11 -7.67
CA ILE A 62 1.51 1.89 -8.73
C ILE A 62 0.60 1.98 -9.97
N GLU A 63 0.13 0.83 -10.45
CA GLU A 63 -0.57 0.75 -11.74
C GLU A 63 -1.99 1.30 -11.67
N PHE A 64 -2.68 1.14 -10.53
CA PHE A 64 -4.11 1.42 -10.46
C PHE A 64 -4.47 2.47 -9.42
N TYR A 65 -3.99 2.35 -8.18
CA TYR A 65 -4.53 3.21 -7.11
C TYR A 65 -3.94 4.63 -7.10
N LEU A 66 -2.63 4.79 -7.28
CA LEU A 66 -2.01 6.13 -7.34
C LEU A 66 -2.56 7.03 -8.47
N PRO A 67 -2.80 6.53 -9.71
CA PRO A 67 -3.42 7.34 -10.75
C PRO A 67 -4.93 7.54 -10.53
N LEU A 68 -5.63 6.57 -9.96
CA LEU A 68 -7.09 6.63 -9.76
C LEU A 68 -7.49 7.57 -8.62
N CYS A 69 -6.77 7.58 -7.49
CA CYS A 69 -7.21 8.29 -6.29
C CYS A 69 -7.01 9.82 -6.39
N ASP A 70 -7.99 10.56 -5.87
CA ASP A 70 -7.94 12.02 -5.77
C ASP A 70 -6.84 12.47 -4.81
N THR A 71 -6.78 11.80 -3.65
CA THR A 71 -5.69 11.97 -2.68
C THR A 71 -5.10 10.62 -2.28
N TRP A 72 -3.83 10.64 -1.89
CA TRP A 72 -3.22 9.48 -1.27
C TRP A 72 -2.15 9.87 -0.27
N VAL A 73 -1.95 9.01 0.72
CA VAL A 73 -0.86 9.10 1.71
C VAL A 73 -0.23 7.72 1.84
N ILE A 74 1.10 7.67 1.75
CA ILE A 74 1.88 6.45 1.90
C ILE A 74 2.72 6.56 3.17
N PHE A 75 2.57 5.57 4.06
CA PHE A 75 3.36 5.46 5.29
C PHE A 75 4.33 4.28 5.21
N ASP A 76 5.55 4.49 5.72
CA ASP A 76 6.42 3.43 6.15
C ASP A 76 5.94 2.91 7.51
N ASN A 77 5.49 1.67 7.54
CA ASN A 77 5.07 0.99 8.74
C ASN A 77 6.07 -0.07 9.19
N THR A 78 7.31 -0.01 8.72
CA THR A 78 8.40 -0.93 9.11
C THR A 78 8.65 -0.86 10.62
N ASN A 79 8.77 0.36 11.14
CA ASN A 79 9.03 0.66 12.56
C ASN A 79 7.88 1.46 13.18
N PHE A 80 7.89 1.59 14.50
CA PHE A 80 6.98 2.45 15.25
C PHE A 80 7.72 3.70 15.77
N PRO A 81 7.16 4.91 15.63
CA PRO A 81 5.92 5.21 14.91
C PRO A 81 6.08 5.10 13.39
N SER A 82 4.97 4.89 12.69
CA SER A 82 4.96 4.92 11.21
C SER A 82 5.39 6.30 10.72
N GLN A 83 6.13 6.33 9.61
CA GLN A 83 6.67 7.56 9.06
C GLN A 83 6.06 7.88 7.70
N LEU A 84 5.79 9.15 7.42
CA LEU A 84 5.24 9.57 6.13
C LEU A 84 6.29 9.44 5.02
N ILE A 85 5.97 8.68 3.96
CA ILE A 85 6.84 8.52 2.78
C ILE A 85 6.52 9.61 1.75
N GLY A 86 5.24 9.83 1.48
CA GLY A 86 4.77 10.80 0.49
C GLY A 86 3.26 10.92 0.49
N GLU A 87 2.78 12.02 -0.07
CA GLU A 87 1.35 12.28 -0.20
C GLU A 87 1.02 13.07 -1.47
N LYS A 88 -0.23 13.03 -1.87
CA LYS A 88 -0.80 13.84 -2.94
C LYS A 88 -2.13 14.41 -2.45
N GLY A 89 -2.24 15.74 -2.45
CA GLY A 89 -3.49 16.46 -2.25
C GLY A 89 -4.34 16.57 -3.53
N ILE A 90 -5.58 17.03 -3.39
CA ILE A 90 -6.51 17.20 -4.52
C ILE A 90 -5.90 18.13 -5.56
N LYS A 91 -5.79 17.67 -6.82
CA LYS A 91 -5.23 18.43 -7.96
C LYS A 91 -3.82 18.98 -7.71
N GLN A 92 -3.07 18.38 -6.80
CA GLN A 92 -1.68 18.76 -6.50
C GLN A 92 -0.70 17.73 -7.06
N THR A 93 0.54 18.17 -7.26
CA THR A 93 1.65 17.26 -7.51
C THR A 93 2.02 16.52 -6.23
N PRO A 94 2.40 15.23 -6.28
CA PRO A 94 2.86 14.50 -5.11
C PRO A 94 4.08 15.16 -4.43
N ILE A 95 4.07 15.15 -3.10
CA ILE A 95 5.20 15.55 -2.25
C ILE A 95 5.82 14.29 -1.67
N ILE A 96 7.12 14.10 -1.88
CA ILE A 96 7.86 12.91 -1.42
C ILE A 96 8.83 13.31 -0.32
N TYR A 97 8.58 12.84 0.90
CA TYR A 97 9.39 13.11 2.09
C TYR A 97 10.52 12.09 2.27
N GLN A 98 10.31 10.85 1.82
CA GLN A 98 11.30 9.78 1.89
C GLN A 98 11.59 9.20 0.50
N PRO A 99 12.48 9.85 -0.29
CA PRO A 99 12.76 9.44 -1.66
C PRO A 99 13.27 8.01 -1.77
N LYS A 100 14.07 7.53 -0.81
CA LYS A 100 14.60 6.15 -0.83
C LYS A 100 13.48 5.11 -0.70
N SER A 101 12.62 5.26 0.30
CA SER A 101 11.47 4.38 0.53
C SER A 101 10.50 4.45 -0.64
N TYR A 102 10.25 5.64 -1.18
CA TYR A 102 9.39 5.82 -2.35
C TYR A 102 9.96 5.14 -3.60
N SER A 103 11.25 5.32 -3.90
CA SER A 103 11.90 4.62 -5.01
C SER A 103 11.85 3.10 -4.86
N GLN A 104 12.00 2.58 -3.65
CA GLN A 104 11.87 1.15 -3.38
C GLN A 104 10.43 0.65 -3.62
N ILE A 105 9.41 1.46 -3.28
CA ILE A 105 8.00 1.17 -3.61
C ILE A 105 7.80 1.18 -5.13
N MET A 106 8.45 2.07 -5.87
CA MET A 106 8.30 2.18 -7.33
C MET A 106 9.05 1.11 -8.11
N GLU A 107 10.02 0.44 -7.49
CA GLU A 107 10.71 -0.69 -8.08
C GLU A 107 9.79 -1.93 -8.10
N ILE A 108 9.13 -2.15 -9.24
CA ILE A 108 8.32 -3.36 -9.45
C ILE A 108 9.26 -4.56 -9.51
N LYS A 109 9.23 -5.38 -8.46
CA LYS A 109 9.93 -6.66 -8.46
C LYS A 109 9.10 -7.72 -9.20
N PRO A 110 9.75 -8.54 -10.05
CA PRO A 110 9.07 -9.56 -10.86
C PRO A 110 8.37 -10.63 -10.01
#